data_AF-A0A7W8YMC2-F1
#
_entry.id   AF-A0A7W8YMC2-F1
#
_cell.length_a   1.000
_cell.length_b   1.000
_cell.length_c   1.000
_cell.angle_alpha   90.00
_cell.angle_beta   90.00
_cell.angle_gamma   90.00
#
_symmetry.space_group_name_H-M   'P 1'
#
loop_
_entity.id
_entity.type
_entity.pdbx_description
1 polymer ?
#
loop_
_entity_poly.entity_id
_entity_poly.type
_entity_poly.pdbx_seq_one_letter_code
_entity_poly.pdbx_strand_id
1 'polypeptide(L)'
;MTRANFSEFVLGAMPGTKADIVIKSGVSQATVLRWVNQLHAERKIYICSWKRHPRAGAAMAVYAVGSLPDAPCRLKHQTKLQTRLRFEAKAKQDGRWDRMQARWRSKYWIRKAAAAGDPLVAALFGAARSQEVAP
;
A
#
# COMPACT_ATOMS: atom_id res chain seq x y z
N MET A 1 29.12 -5.08 -28.19
CA MET A 1 28.00 -4.95 -27.23
C MET A 1 27.85 -3.49 -26.84
N THR A 2 26.90 -2.78 -27.43
CA THR A 2 26.53 -1.42 -27.04
C THR A 2 25.93 -1.48 -25.63
N ARG A 3 26.54 -0.78 -24.65
CA ARG A 3 25.94 -0.63 -23.32
C ARG A 3 24.60 0.09 -23.50
N ALA A 4 23.50 -0.58 -23.24
CA ALA A 4 22.17 0.04 -23.32
C ALA A 4 22.13 1.28 -22.41
N ASN A 5 21.84 2.45 -22.98
CA ASN A 5 21.74 3.69 -22.22
C ASN A 5 20.37 3.75 -21.52
N PHE A 6 20.25 3.06 -20.38
CA PHE A 6 19.00 2.98 -19.61
C PHE A 6 18.42 4.36 -19.24
N SER A 7 19.25 5.41 -19.18
CA SER A 7 18.79 6.77 -18.92
C SER A 7 17.85 7.30 -20.02
N GLU A 8 18.12 6.99 -21.30
CA GLU A 8 17.27 7.40 -22.43
C GLU A 8 15.91 6.72 -22.40
N PHE A 9 15.86 5.42 -22.08
CA PHE A 9 14.60 4.70 -21.91
C PHE A 9 13.76 5.27 -20.76
N VAL A 10 14.41 5.66 -19.66
CA VAL A 10 13.74 6.30 -18.52
C VAL A 10 13.20 7.68 -18.89
N LEU A 11 13.97 8.49 -19.63
CA LEU A 11 13.56 9.81 -20.10
C LEU A 11 12.42 9.72 -21.13
N GLY A 12 12.50 8.79 -22.08
CA GLY A 12 11.46 8.57 -23.10
C GLY A 12 10.13 8.05 -22.55
N ALA A 13 10.14 7.44 -21.36
CA ALA A 13 8.94 6.97 -20.67
C ALA A 13 8.21 8.07 -19.88
N MET A 14 8.78 9.27 -19.77
CA MET A 14 8.16 10.42 -19.10
C MET A 14 7.12 11.10 -20.00
N PRO A 15 6.09 11.78 -19.43
CA PRO A 15 5.84 11.96 -18.00
C PRO A 15 5.15 10.76 -17.34
N GLY A 16 5.34 10.60 -16.03
CA GLY A 16 4.70 9.53 -15.27
C GLY A 16 5.19 9.39 -13.83
N THR A 17 4.49 8.58 -13.03
CA THR A 17 5.02 8.12 -11.75
C THR A 17 6.13 7.09 -11.97
N LYS A 18 6.92 6.77 -10.93
CA LYS A 18 7.94 5.71 -11.02
C LYS A 18 7.38 4.37 -11.52
N ALA A 19 6.17 4.01 -11.11
CA ALA A 19 5.49 2.80 -11.58
C ALA A 19 5.11 2.89 -13.07
N ASP A 20 4.59 4.04 -13.51
CA ASP A 20 4.26 4.25 -14.93
C ASP A 20 5.53 4.18 -15.80
N ILE A 21 6.64 4.76 -15.33
CA ILE A 21 7.92 4.74 -16.03
C ILE A 21 8.44 3.31 -16.17
N VAL A 22 8.33 2.48 -15.14
CA VAL A 22 8.69 1.05 -15.22
C VAL A 22 7.87 0.35 -16.30
N ILE A 23 6.55 0.55 -16.32
CA ILE A 23 5.64 -0.08 -17.29
C ILE A 23 5.97 0.37 -18.72
N LYS A 24 6.18 1.68 -18.93
CA LYS A 24 6.43 2.26 -20.25
C LYS A 24 7.83 1.95 -20.81
N SER A 25 8.85 1.99 -19.95
CA SER A 25 10.25 1.78 -20.38
C SER A 25 10.64 0.31 -20.49
N GLY A 26 9.91 -0.60 -19.82
CA GLY A 26 10.30 -2.02 -19.70
C GLY A 26 11.53 -2.26 -18.84
N VAL A 27 12.08 -1.20 -18.22
CA VAL A 27 13.27 -1.27 -17.37
C VAL A 27 12.89 -1.74 -15.96
N SER A 28 13.76 -2.52 -15.34
CA SER A 28 13.53 -3.01 -13.97
C SER A 28 13.27 -1.86 -12.98
N GLN A 29 12.43 -2.12 -11.97
CA GLN A 29 12.08 -1.12 -10.97
C GLN A 29 13.30 -0.55 -10.24
N ALA A 30 14.27 -1.39 -9.88
CA ALA A 30 15.50 -0.96 -9.21
C ALA A 30 16.31 0.01 -10.09
N THR A 31 16.43 -0.28 -11.38
CA THR A 31 17.13 0.56 -12.35
C THR A 31 16.40 1.89 -12.58
N VAL A 32 15.07 1.87 -12.69
CA VAL A 32 14.28 3.12 -12.79
C VAL A 32 14.44 3.98 -11.54
N LEU A 33 14.36 3.40 -10.34
CA LEU A 33 14.55 4.14 -9.09
C LEU A 33 15.90 4.83 -9.02
N ARG A 34 16.97 4.12 -9.39
CA ARG A 34 18.33 4.66 -9.44
C ARG A 34 18.43 5.83 -10.41
N TRP A 35 17.98 5.64 -11.65
CA TRP A 35 18.09 6.67 -12.69
C TRP A 35 17.19 7.86 -12.43
N VAL A 36 15.97 7.68 -11.92
CA VAL A 36 15.10 8.80 -11.55
C VAL A 36 15.75 9.65 -10.45
N ASN A 37 16.34 9.02 -9.42
CA ASN A 37 17.02 9.77 -8.36
C ASN A 37 18.23 10.55 -8.92
N GLN A 38 19.03 9.92 -9.78
CA GLN A 38 20.19 10.56 -10.40
C GLN A 38 19.78 11.71 -11.32
N LEU A 39 18.83 11.50 -12.24
CA LEU A 39 18.35 12.52 -13.17
C LEU A 39 17.68 13.70 -12.44
N HIS A 40 17.02 13.44 -11.31
CA HIS A 40 16.41 14.49 -10.48
C HIS A 40 17.48 15.30 -9.75
N ALA A 41 18.51 14.64 -9.19
CA ALA A 41 19.67 15.33 -8.61
C ALA A 41 20.41 16.20 -9.64
N GLU A 42 20.53 15.72 -10.87
CA GLU A 42 21.10 16.47 -12.01
C GLU A 42 20.15 17.53 -12.59
N ARG A 43 18.93 17.72 -12.04
CA ARG A 43 17.89 18.64 -12.52
C ARG A 43 17.51 18.46 -14.00
N LYS A 44 17.62 17.24 -14.53
CA LYS A 44 17.16 16.88 -15.88
C LYS A 44 15.67 16.52 -15.92
N ILE A 45 15.12 16.22 -14.75
CA ILE A 45 13.70 15.93 -14.55
C ILE A 45 13.22 16.68 -13.31
N TYR A 46 11.94 16.94 -13.25
CA TYR A 46 11.29 17.61 -12.12
C TYR A 46 9.95 16.96 -11.80
N ILE A 47 9.44 17.19 -10.59
CA ILE A 47 8.12 16.75 -10.18
C ILE A 47 7.09 17.75 -10.72
N CYS A 48 6.35 17.38 -11.76
CA CYS A 48 5.35 18.27 -12.37
C CYS A 48 4.01 18.27 -11.62
N SER A 49 3.66 17.17 -10.95
CA SER A 49 2.44 17.05 -10.17
C SER A 49 2.51 15.91 -9.16
N TRP A 50 1.53 15.87 -8.25
CA TRP A 50 1.36 14.81 -7.28
C TRP A 50 0.04 14.11 -7.48
N LYS A 51 0.06 12.77 -7.49
CA LYS A 51 -1.13 11.92 -7.58
C LYS A 51 -1.29 11.07 -6.32
N ARG A 52 -2.52 10.69 -5.98
CA ARG A 52 -2.76 9.74 -4.88
C ARG A 52 -2.56 8.31 -5.36
N HIS A 53 -1.84 7.52 -4.58
CA HIS A 53 -1.73 6.09 -4.82
C HIS A 53 -3.12 5.45 -4.80
N PRO A 54 -3.50 4.65 -5.80
CA PRO A 54 -4.85 4.12 -5.94
C PRO A 54 -5.27 3.24 -4.75
N ARG A 55 -4.33 2.46 -4.19
CA ARG A 55 -4.54 1.61 -3.00
C ARG A 55 -4.16 2.29 -1.67
N ALA A 56 -2.88 2.63 -1.47
CA ALA A 56 -2.36 3.15 -0.20
C ALA A 56 -2.75 4.60 0.12
N GLY A 57 -3.23 5.40 -0.85
CA GLY A 57 -3.55 6.82 -0.63
C GLY A 57 -2.34 7.75 -0.44
N ALA A 58 -1.12 7.19 -0.37
CA ALA A 58 0.13 7.94 -0.30
C ALA A 58 0.30 8.86 -1.53
N ALA A 59 0.96 9.99 -1.35
CA ALA A 59 1.31 10.88 -2.46
C ALA A 59 2.40 10.24 -3.33
N MET A 60 2.19 10.26 -4.64
CA MET A 60 3.10 9.78 -5.66
C MET A 60 3.52 10.96 -6.52
N ALA A 61 4.83 11.18 -6.63
CA ALA A 61 5.38 12.17 -7.55
C ALA A 61 5.20 11.72 -9.01
N VAL A 62 4.77 12.65 -9.85
CA VAL A 62 4.76 12.51 -11.31
C VAL A 62 5.94 13.30 -11.84
N TYR A 63 6.86 12.61 -12.51
CA TYR A 63 8.06 13.20 -13.09
C TYR A 63 7.83 13.60 -14.54
N ALA A 64 8.45 14.69 -14.96
CA ALA A 64 8.52 15.14 -16.34
C ALA A 64 9.96 15.57 -16.67
N VAL A 65 10.31 15.53 -17.96
CA VAL A 65 11.61 16.00 -18.45
C VAL A 65 11.67 17.53 -18.40
N GLY A 66 12.78 18.07 -17.91
CA GLY A 66 13.02 19.50 -17.79
C GLY A 66 13.68 19.87 -16.46
N SER A 67 13.99 21.15 -16.31
CA SER A 67 14.75 21.71 -15.17
C SER A 67 13.93 22.69 -14.33
N LEU A 68 12.59 22.59 -14.37
CA LEU A 68 11.69 23.43 -13.58
C LEU A 68 11.77 23.06 -12.09
N PRO A 69 11.39 23.97 -11.17
CA PRO A 69 11.28 23.63 -9.76
C PRO A 69 10.19 22.57 -9.54
N ASP A 70 10.39 21.72 -8.53
CA ASP A 70 9.41 20.71 -8.15
C ASP A 70 8.09 21.35 -7.69
N ALA A 71 6.98 20.80 -8.17
CA ALA A 71 5.65 21.18 -7.71
C ALA A 71 5.51 20.85 -6.21
N PRO A 72 4.94 21.76 -5.39
CA PRO A 72 4.73 21.49 -3.97
C PRO A 72 3.69 20.38 -3.75
N CYS A 73 3.96 19.47 -2.82
CA CYS A 73 3.01 18.42 -2.46
C CYS A 73 1.87 18.97 -1.61
N ARG A 74 0.69 19.19 -2.20
CA ARG A 74 -0.53 19.63 -1.49
C ARG A 74 -1.40 18.47 -1.00
N LEU A 75 -1.03 17.22 -1.31
CA LEU A 75 -1.80 16.05 -0.93
C LEU A 75 -1.59 15.73 0.55
N LYS A 76 -2.63 15.94 1.36
CA LYS A 76 -2.62 15.53 2.76
C LYS A 76 -2.65 14.01 2.89
N HIS A 77 -1.89 13.48 3.86
CA HIS A 77 -1.97 12.09 4.26
C HIS A 77 -3.39 11.75 4.71
N GLN A 78 -3.89 10.60 4.27
CA GLN A 78 -5.19 10.11 4.72
C GLN A 78 -5.08 9.64 6.18
N THR A 79 -6.07 10.01 6.98
CA THR A 79 -6.19 9.46 8.33
C THR A 79 -6.57 7.98 8.25
N LYS A 80 -6.27 7.20 9.30
CA LYS A 80 -6.67 5.78 9.38
C LYS A 80 -8.19 5.60 9.13
N LEU A 81 -9.00 6.54 9.62
CA LEU A 81 -10.45 6.55 9.42
C LEU A 81 -10.81 6.75 7.94
N GLN A 82 -10.21 7.72 7.26
CA GLN A 82 -10.46 7.97 5.83
C GLN A 82 -10.05 6.77 4.97
N THR A 83 -8.91 6.15 5.27
CA THR A 83 -8.46 4.93 4.59
C THR A 83 -9.45 3.78 4.77
N ARG A 84 -9.94 3.59 6.00
CA ARG A 84 -10.98 2.59 6.30
C ARG A 84 -12.26 2.86 5.52
N LEU A 85 -12.84 4.07 5.62
CA LEU A 85 -14.08 4.43 4.93
C LEU A 85 -13.98 4.23 3.41
N ARG A 86 -12.86 4.59 2.81
CA ARG A 86 -12.61 4.36 1.37
C ARG A 86 -12.58 2.89 1.02
N PHE A 87 -11.93 2.06 1.83
CA PHE A 87 -11.89 0.61 1.64
C PHE A 87 -13.29 0.00 1.78
N GLU A 88 -14.07 0.41 2.79
CA GLU A 88 -15.45 -0.06 2.97
C GLU A 88 -16.33 0.34 1.79
N ALA A 89 -16.26 1.60 1.34
CA ALA A 89 -17.01 2.09 0.18
C ALA A 89 -16.69 1.29 -1.09
N LYS A 90 -15.41 1.03 -1.36
CA LYS A 90 -15.00 0.22 -2.51
C LYS A 90 -15.45 -1.24 -2.39
N ALA A 91 -15.34 -1.83 -1.21
CA ALA A 91 -15.78 -3.21 -1.00
C ALA A 91 -17.30 -3.36 -1.16
N LYS A 92 -18.08 -2.34 -0.81
CA LYS A 92 -19.53 -2.29 -1.07
C LYS A 92 -19.83 -2.18 -2.56
N GLN A 93 -19.14 -1.28 -3.27
CA GLN A 93 -19.29 -1.13 -4.71
C GLN A 93 -18.92 -2.41 -5.48
N ASP A 94 -17.86 -3.09 -5.07
CA ASP A 94 -17.40 -4.35 -5.69
C ASP A 94 -18.25 -5.58 -5.28
N GLY A 95 -19.27 -5.42 -4.41
CA GLY A 95 -20.09 -6.53 -3.88
C GLY A 95 -19.37 -7.50 -2.93
N ARG A 96 -18.12 -7.21 -2.55
CA ARG A 96 -17.31 -8.08 -1.66
C ARG A 96 -17.58 -7.87 -0.17
N TRP A 97 -18.30 -6.82 0.16
CA TRP A 97 -18.55 -6.39 1.53
C TRP A 97 -19.23 -7.49 2.38
N ASP A 98 -20.28 -8.11 1.86
CA ASP A 98 -21.05 -9.10 2.62
C ASP A 98 -20.23 -10.36 2.91
N ARG A 99 -19.47 -10.83 1.92
CA ARG A 99 -18.54 -11.96 2.09
C ARG A 99 -17.47 -11.66 3.14
N MET A 100 -16.96 -10.43 3.18
CA MET A 100 -16.03 -9.99 4.21
C MET A 100 -16.69 -9.98 5.59
N GLN A 101 -17.90 -9.43 5.72
CA GLN A 101 -18.61 -9.40 6.99
C GLN A 101 -18.90 -10.81 7.50
N ALA A 102 -19.36 -11.73 6.65
CA ALA A 102 -19.60 -13.13 7.00
C ALA A 102 -18.31 -13.79 7.53
N ARG A 103 -17.17 -13.56 6.85
CA ARG A 103 -15.87 -14.05 7.29
C ARG A 103 -15.46 -13.46 8.65
N TRP A 104 -15.68 -12.18 8.88
CA TRP A 104 -15.36 -11.54 10.16
C TRP A 104 -16.23 -12.06 11.31
N ARG A 105 -17.53 -12.22 11.08
CA ARG A 105 -18.47 -12.83 12.05
C ARG A 105 -18.06 -14.27 12.38
N SER A 106 -17.74 -15.07 11.37
CA SER A 106 -17.26 -16.45 11.57
C SER A 106 -15.99 -16.48 12.43
N LYS A 107 -14.99 -15.65 12.11
CA LYS A 107 -13.75 -15.56 12.91
C LYS A 107 -14.00 -15.15 14.36
N TYR A 108 -14.92 -14.22 14.59
CA TYR A 108 -15.31 -13.80 15.94
C TYR A 108 -15.86 -14.99 16.72
N TRP A 109 -16.81 -15.74 16.16
CA TRP A 109 -17.41 -16.90 16.83
C TRP A 109 -16.43 -18.04 17.04
N ILE A 110 -15.53 -18.31 16.07
CA ILE A 110 -14.45 -19.30 16.24
C ILE A 110 -13.55 -18.93 17.43
N ARG A 111 -13.13 -17.66 17.52
CA ARG A 111 -12.30 -17.19 18.65
C ARG A 111 -13.05 -17.25 19.97
N LYS A 112 -14.33 -16.90 19.98
CA LYS A 112 -15.16 -16.96 21.17
C LYS A 112 -15.37 -18.40 21.64
N ALA A 113 -15.60 -19.34 20.73
CA ALA A 113 -15.70 -20.76 21.04
C ALA A 113 -14.38 -21.31 21.58
N ALA A 114 -13.24 -20.95 20.97
CA ALA A 114 -11.92 -21.35 21.48
C ALA A 114 -11.62 -20.80 22.89
N ALA A 115 -12.10 -19.60 23.21
CA ALA A 115 -11.92 -18.97 24.53
C ALA A 115 -12.86 -19.54 25.61
N ALA A 116 -13.99 -20.13 25.24
CA ALA A 116 -14.96 -20.69 26.19
C ALA A 116 -14.45 -21.98 26.86
N GLY A 117 -13.37 -22.58 26.36
CA GLY A 117 -12.90 -23.90 26.77
C GLY A 117 -13.84 -25.00 26.26
N ASP A 118 -13.32 -26.22 26.15
CA ASP A 118 -14.15 -27.37 25.80
C ASP A 118 -15.03 -27.73 27.02
N PRO A 119 -16.38 -27.67 26.91
CA PRO A 119 -17.28 -27.94 28.02
C PRO A 119 -17.11 -29.36 28.58
N LEU A 120 -16.66 -30.32 27.76
CA LEU A 120 -16.39 -31.69 28.17
C LEU A 120 -15.08 -31.78 28.96
N VAL A 121 -14.06 -31.02 28.56
CA VAL A 121 -12.82 -30.85 29.33
C VAL A 121 -13.09 -30.15 30.66
N ALA A 122 -13.94 -29.12 30.67
CA ALA A 122 -14.34 -28.42 31.90
C ALA A 122 -15.15 -29.32 32.86
N ALA A 123 -15.98 -30.23 32.33
CA ALA A 123 -16.74 -31.20 33.11
C ALA A 123 -15.87 -32.34 33.68
N LEU A 124 -14.87 -32.80 32.93
CA LEU A 124 -13.98 -33.90 33.34
C LEU A 124 -12.85 -33.46 34.28
N PHE A 125 -12.29 -32.26 34.08
CA PHE A 125 -11.10 -31.80 34.79
C PHE A 125 -11.35 -30.56 35.67
N GLY A 126 -12.59 -30.09 35.76
CA GLY A 126 -12.97 -28.84 36.42
C GLY A 126 -12.67 -27.61 35.57
N ALA A 127 -13.39 -26.52 35.80
CA ALA A 127 -13.10 -25.25 35.14
C ALA A 127 -11.66 -24.83 35.51
N ALA A 128 -10.78 -24.70 34.51
CA ALA A 128 -9.42 -24.26 34.71
C ALA A 128 -9.45 -22.93 35.47
N ARG A 129 -9.05 -22.94 36.75
CA ARG A 129 -8.87 -21.72 37.52
C ARG A 129 -7.84 -20.90 36.76
N SER A 130 -8.27 -19.78 36.20
CA SER A 130 -7.41 -18.71 35.74
C SER A 130 -6.35 -18.52 36.82
N GLN A 131 -5.10 -18.84 36.53
CA GLN A 131 -4.00 -18.68 37.49
C GLN A 131 -4.03 -17.23 37.98
N GLU A 132 -4.33 -17.05 39.26
CA GLU A 132 -4.00 -15.84 39.99
C GLU A 132 -2.47 -15.71 39.92
N VAL A 133 -2.02 -14.77 39.09
CA VAL A 133 -0.64 -14.30 39.14
C VAL A 133 -0.51 -13.56 40.48
N ALA A 134 -0.02 -14.28 41.49
CA ALA A 134 0.47 -13.68 42.73
C ALA A 134 1.73 -12.84 42.43
N PRO A 135 2.01 -11.79 43.23
CA PRO A 135 2.86 -10.65 42.86
C PRO A 135 4.33 -10.97 42.58
#